data_AF-S6CLU9-F1
#
_entry.id   AF-S6CLU9-F1
#
_cell.length_a   1.000
_cell.length_b   1.000
_cell.length_c   1.000
_cell.angle_alpha   90.00
_cell.angle_beta   90.00
_cell.angle_gamma   90.00
#
_symmetry.space_group_name_H-M   'P 1'
#
loop_
_entity.id
_entity.type
_entity.pdbx_description
1 polymer ?
#
loop_
_entity_poly.entity_id
_entity_poly.type
_entity_poly.pdbx_seq_one_letter_code
_entity_poly.pdbx_strand_id
1 'polypeptide(L)'
;EMHQYLDSDGSGTSDVCVSSTIGSQRLEAATAWHKSSGKKAILGEFAGGSNSVCESAVTDMLTYMGESNDVWLGGLWWAAGP
;
A
#
# COMPACT_ATOMS: atom_id res chain seq x y z
N GLU A 1 0.35 -7.23 10.59
CA GLU A 1 0.23 -5.77 10.44
C GLU A 1 1.51 -5.35 9.71
N MET A 2 1.38 -4.49 8.70
CA MET A 2 2.46 -4.01 7.84
C MET A 2 2.17 -2.56 7.45
N HIS A 3 3.22 -1.76 7.22
CA HIS A 3 3.11 -0.39 6.73
C HIS A 3 3.72 -0.28 5.33
N GLN A 4 3.21 0.63 4.50
CA GLN A 4 3.77 0.87 3.18
C GLN A 4 3.58 2.32 2.70
N TYR A 5 4.69 3.01 2.46
CA TYR A 5 4.72 4.27 1.71
C TYR A 5 5.18 4.05 0.28
N LEU A 6 5.06 5.07 -0.57
CA LEU A 6 5.19 4.95 -2.03
C LEU A 6 6.36 5.75 -2.62
N ASP A 7 7.11 6.47 -1.77
CA ASP A 7 8.32 7.20 -2.10
C ASP A 7 9.55 6.28 -2.23
N SER A 8 10.66 6.81 -2.75
CA SER A 8 11.82 6.02 -3.22
C SER A 8 12.39 5.05 -2.18
N ASP A 9 12.47 5.45 -0.91
CA ASP A 9 12.98 4.63 0.19
C ASP A 9 11.86 4.01 1.04
N GLY A 10 10.58 4.31 0.74
CA GLY A 10 9.44 3.81 1.49
C GLY A 10 9.32 4.39 2.89
N SER A 11 9.97 5.53 3.17
CA SER A 11 9.92 6.21 4.46
C SER A 11 8.65 7.03 4.68
N GLY A 12 7.95 7.44 3.62
CA GLY A 12 6.81 8.34 3.69
C GLY A 12 7.17 9.80 3.97
N THR A 13 8.44 10.17 3.76
CA THR A 13 8.93 11.55 4.01
C THR A 13 8.91 12.43 2.76
N SER A 14 8.77 11.83 1.58
CA SER A 14 8.65 12.53 0.30
C SER A 14 7.21 12.44 -0.23
N ASP A 15 6.75 13.52 -0.86
CA ASP A 15 5.45 13.58 -1.55
C ASP A 15 5.51 13.02 -3.00
N VAL A 16 6.69 12.55 -3.43
CA VAL A 16 6.91 11.96 -4.75
C VAL A 16 6.85 10.44 -4.67
N CYS A 17 5.83 9.85 -5.32
CA CYS A 17 5.74 8.40 -5.50
C CYS A 17 6.61 7.92 -6.66
N VAL A 18 7.21 6.73 -6.54
CA VAL A 18 8.17 6.18 -7.53
C VAL A 18 7.54 6.01 -8.92
N SER A 19 6.30 5.52 -8.98
CA SER A 19 5.54 5.32 -10.21
C SER A 19 4.05 5.19 -9.91
N SER A 20 3.20 5.22 -10.94
CA SER A 20 1.75 5.03 -10.80
C SER A 20 1.33 3.60 -10.43
N THR A 21 2.25 2.64 -10.39
CA THR A 21 1.99 1.22 -10.09
C THR A 21 2.86 0.69 -8.94
N ILE A 22 3.54 1.58 -8.21
CA ILE A 22 4.49 1.13 -7.17
C ILE A 22 3.77 0.47 -5.99
N GLY A 23 2.49 0.77 -5.79
CA GLY A 23 1.67 0.24 -4.70
C GLY A 23 1.55 -1.29 -4.75
N SER A 24 0.99 -1.82 -5.84
CA SER A 24 0.82 -3.26 -6.05
C SER A 24 2.17 -3.99 -6.09
N GLN A 25 3.17 -3.41 -6.76
CA GLN A 25 4.53 -3.96 -6.84
C GLN A 25 5.15 -4.18 -5.45
N ARG A 26 4.95 -3.25 -4.52
CA ARG A 26 5.47 -3.38 -3.15
C ARG A 26 4.72 -4.41 -2.30
N LEU A 27 3.44 -4.67 -2.61
CA LEU A 27 2.63 -5.64 -1.87
C LEU A 27 2.70 -7.07 -2.41
N GLU A 28 3.27 -7.30 -3.60
CA GLU A 28 3.24 -8.60 -4.28
C GLU A 28 3.87 -9.73 -3.43
N ALA A 29 5.09 -9.51 -2.94
CA ALA A 29 5.80 -10.52 -2.16
C ALA A 29 5.11 -10.81 -0.83
N ALA A 30 4.61 -9.77 -0.14
CA ALA A 30 3.87 -9.93 1.11
C ALA A 30 2.56 -10.71 0.89
N THR A 31 1.85 -10.39 -0.19
CA THR A 31 0.60 -11.07 -0.56
C THR A 31 0.84 -12.54 -0.85
N ALA A 32 1.87 -12.88 -1.61
CA ALA A 32 2.27 -14.27 -1.87
C ALA A 32 2.62 -15.02 -0.58
N TRP A 33 3.32 -14.36 0.35
CA TRP A 33 3.64 -14.94 1.65
C TRP A 33 2.39 -15.19 2.50
N HIS A 34 1.45 -14.24 2.54
CA HIS A 34 0.20 -14.38 3.27
C HIS A 34 -0.68 -15.51 2.70
N LYS A 35 -0.78 -15.60 1.36
CA LYS A 35 -1.51 -16.68 0.68
C LYS A 35 -0.92 -18.06 0.99
N SER A 36 0.41 -18.19 0.91
CA SER A 36 1.08 -19.48 1.18
C SER A 36 1.09 -19.89 2.66
N SER A 37 1.10 -18.92 3.58
CA SER A 37 1.11 -19.17 5.02
C SER A 37 -0.27 -19.26 5.67
N GLY A 38 -1.34 -19.01 4.91
CA GLY A 38 -2.71 -18.93 5.42
C GLY A 38 -2.90 -17.83 6.46
N LYS A 39 -2.08 -16.76 6.39
CA LYS A 39 -2.14 -15.62 7.30
C LYS A 39 -2.85 -14.46 6.63
N LYS A 40 -3.50 -13.63 7.45
CA LYS A 40 -4.15 -12.40 7.01
C LYS A 40 -3.34 -11.19 7.47
N ALA A 41 -3.48 -10.09 6.73
CA ALA A 41 -2.80 -8.84 7.00
C ALA A 41 -3.77 -7.65 6.94
N ILE A 42 -3.39 -6.59 7.64
CA ILE A 42 -3.96 -5.25 7.52
C ILE A 42 -2.78 -4.34 7.22
N LEU A 43 -2.98 -3.38 6.31
CA LEU A 43 -1.99 -2.34 6.03
C LEU A 43 -2.25 -1.18 7.00
N GLY A 44 -1.55 -1.18 8.14
CA GLY A 44 -1.82 -0.28 9.26
C GLY A 44 -1.48 1.17 9.00
N GLU A 45 -0.57 1.42 8.06
CA GLU A 45 -0.22 2.76 7.59
C GLU A 45 0.08 2.72 6.09
N PHE A 46 -0.49 3.67 5.35
CA PHE A 46 -0.06 4.01 4.00
C PHE A 46 -0.41 5.46 3.67
N ALA A 47 0.34 6.06 2.75
CA ALA A 47 0.09 7.41 2.25
C ALA A 47 0.74 7.65 0.88
N GLY A 48 0.35 8.76 0.24
CA GLY A 48 1.00 9.32 -0.94
C GLY A 48 0.72 10.83 -1.01
N GLY A 49 1.56 11.56 -1.75
CA GLY A 49 1.36 13.00 -1.99
C GLY A 49 0.09 13.29 -2.79
N SER A 50 -0.42 14.53 -2.70
CA SER A 50 -1.61 14.99 -3.44
C SER A 50 -1.26 15.35 -4.90
N ASN A 51 -0.84 14.36 -5.68
CA ASN A 51 -0.52 14.50 -7.10
C ASN A 51 -0.98 13.26 -7.88
N SER A 52 -1.13 13.41 -9.21
CA SER A 52 -1.72 12.38 -10.07
C SER A 52 -0.98 11.06 -10.09
N VAL A 53 0.36 11.06 -9.91
CA VAL A 53 1.16 9.83 -9.84
C VAL A 53 0.85 9.07 -8.56
N CYS A 54 0.84 9.76 -7.42
CA CYS A 54 0.54 9.17 -6.13
C CYS A 54 -0.93 8.73 -6.02
N GLU A 55 -1.89 9.50 -6.54
CA GLU A 55 -3.31 9.11 -6.61
C GLU A 55 -3.48 7.80 -7.40
N SER A 56 -2.78 7.68 -8.53
CA SER A 56 -2.77 6.45 -9.33
C SER A 56 -2.13 5.29 -8.56
N ALA A 57 -1.01 5.52 -7.89
CA ALA A 57 -0.29 4.51 -7.12
C ALA A 57 -1.09 4.00 -5.90
N VAL A 58 -1.82 4.89 -5.21
CA VAL A 58 -2.73 4.51 -4.12
C VAL A 58 -3.93 3.73 -4.68
N THR A 59 -4.49 4.15 -5.80
CA THR A 59 -5.59 3.43 -6.46
C THR A 59 -5.16 2.03 -6.89
N ASP A 60 -3.98 1.90 -7.49
CA ASP A 60 -3.34 0.63 -7.85
C ASP A 60 -3.17 -0.28 -6.61
N MET A 61 -2.61 0.25 -5.52
CA MET A 61 -2.43 -0.49 -4.27
C MET A 61 -3.75 -1.01 -3.70
N LEU A 62 -4.76 -0.14 -3.58
CA LEU A 62 -6.06 -0.48 -3.00
C LEU A 62 -6.84 -1.45 -3.90
N THR A 63 -6.73 -1.32 -5.22
CA THR A 63 -7.32 -2.27 -6.18
C THR A 63 -6.71 -3.66 -5.99
N TYR A 64 -5.37 -3.75 -5.94
CA TYR A 64 -4.66 -5.01 -5.73
C TYR A 64 -5.01 -5.67 -4.38
N MET A 65 -5.10 -4.89 -3.30
CA MET A 65 -5.58 -5.39 -2.00
C MET A 65 -7.02 -5.89 -2.07
N GLY A 66 -7.90 -5.19 -2.78
CA GLY A 66 -9.29 -5.58 -2.98
C GLY A 66 -9.45 -6.89 -3.78
N GLU A 67 -8.61 -7.09 -4.80
CA GLU A 67 -8.54 -8.35 -5.57
C GLU A 67 -7.94 -9.50 -4.77
N SER A 68 -7.11 -9.20 -3.76
CA SER A 68 -6.50 -10.17 -2.84
C SER A 68 -7.11 -10.11 -1.43
N ASN A 69 -8.43 -9.90 -1.35
CA ASN A 69 -9.18 -9.77 -0.09
C ASN A 69 -9.28 -11.08 0.73
N ASP A 70 -8.82 -12.20 0.18
CA ASP A 70 -8.66 -13.46 0.91
C ASP A 70 -7.59 -13.32 2.01
N VAL A 71 -6.60 -12.45 1.80
CA VAL A 71 -5.49 -12.20 2.74
C VAL A 71 -5.42 -10.76 3.27
N TRP A 72 -5.86 -9.75 2.51
CA TRP A 72 -5.89 -8.36 2.97
C TRP A 72 -7.24 -7.99 3.58
N LEU A 73 -7.22 -7.55 4.83
CA LEU A 73 -8.40 -7.16 5.60
C LEU A 73 -8.80 -5.69 5.40
N GLY A 74 -7.92 -4.88 4.83
CA GLY A 74 -8.12 -3.45 4.63
C GLY A 74 -6.82 -2.65 4.84
N GLY A 75 -6.95 -1.32 4.78
CA GLY A 75 -5.86 -0.39 5.02
C GLY A 75 -6.31 0.85 5.79
N LEU A 76 -5.38 1.49 6.50
CA LEU A 76 -5.60 2.69 7.28
C LEU A 76 -4.67 3.81 6.78
N TRP A 77 -5.26 4.95 6.39
CA TRP A 77 -4.50 6.09 5.87
C TRP A 77 -3.68 6.76 6.99
N TRP A 78 -2.42 7.07 6.70
CA TRP A 78 -1.55 7.86 7.56
C TRP A 78 -1.40 9.29 7.02
N ALA A 79 -1.91 10.33 7.68
CA ALA A 79 -2.69 10.32 8.91
C ALA A 79 -3.76 11.41 8.83
N ALA A 80 -4.64 11.43 9.83
CA ALA A 80 -5.46 12.59 10.14
C ALA A 80 -4.85 13.33 11.36
N GLY A 81 -5.67 14.05 12.11
CA GLY A 81 -5.29 14.83 13.29
C GLY A 81 -6.26 16.00 13.46
N PRO A 82 -6.35 16.62 14.66
CA PRO A 82 -7.15 17.82 14.86
C PRO A 82 -6.65 19.01 14.03
#